data_AF-A0A9D3WFS0-F1
#
_entry.id   AF-A0A9D3WFS0-F1
#
_cell.length_a   1.000
_cell.length_b   1.000
_cell.length_c   1.000
_cell.angle_alpha   90.00
_cell.angle_beta   90.00
_cell.angle_gamma   90.00
#
_symmetry.space_group_name_H-M   'P 1'
#
loop_
_entity.id
_entity.type
_entity.pdbx_description
1 polymer ?
#
loop_
_entity_poly.entity_id
_entity_poly.type
_entity_poly.pdbx_seq_one_letter_code
_entity_poly.pdbx_strand_id
1 'polypeptide(L)'
;MMKIKTPKKGRVKRELDKRAPKLVETGKKTLILQGTKTSGTLNCVLSEIYHLKKGGAVRFTRKNDNIRPFESGGETSLEFFSLKTDCSIFVYGSHSKKRPNNLVIGRMYDHHVYDLVEVGVENFKSIESFTYDKKIAPRVGSKPFIAFIGEGFENVDELKHLKEVLLDLLRGEVVENINLAGLDRAYVCTAISSNKVYLTHCALRLKKSGTVVPRMELVEVGPSMDLVVRRHRLPNEGLRKEAMKTAKDQPKKKVKNVSSDAIQGTIGKIYIPDQKVGEMALPNKAKGVKRERREAKNKEANEHASKKQKEESE
;
A
#
# COMPACT_ATOMS: atom_id res chain seq x y z
N MET A 1 29.83 -24.26 8.73
CA MET A 1 28.65 -23.70 9.43
C MET A 1 29.09 -22.60 10.38
N MET A 2 28.68 -21.34 10.15
CA MET A 2 28.91 -20.28 11.14
C MET A 2 28.09 -20.61 12.39
N LYS A 3 28.74 -20.76 13.55
CA LYS A 3 28.04 -20.96 14.84
C LYS A 3 27.23 -19.70 15.16
N ILE A 4 25.91 -19.80 15.14
CA ILE A 4 25.00 -18.74 15.59
C ILE A 4 25.19 -18.59 17.11
N LYS A 5 25.92 -17.56 17.53
CA LYS A 5 26.12 -17.25 18.95
C LYS A 5 24.95 -16.41 19.44
N THR A 6 24.21 -16.93 20.43
CA THR A 6 23.19 -16.15 21.12
C THR A 6 23.84 -14.97 21.86
N PRO A 7 23.32 -13.74 21.71
CA PRO A 7 23.89 -12.58 22.38
C PRO A 7 23.67 -12.67 23.89
N LYS A 8 24.76 -12.63 24.66
CA LYS A 8 24.69 -12.66 26.14
C LYS A 8 24.17 -11.35 26.75
N LYS A 9 24.41 -10.22 26.10
CA LYS A 9 24.03 -8.88 26.62
C LYS A 9 22.62 -8.51 26.15
N GLY A 10 21.73 -8.13 27.07
CA GLY A 10 20.35 -7.73 26.76
C GLY A 10 20.22 -6.52 25.81
N ARG A 11 21.22 -5.62 25.76
CA ARG A 11 21.26 -4.54 24.75
C ARG A 11 21.40 -5.08 23.32
N VAL A 12 22.24 -6.10 23.12
CA VAL A 12 22.47 -6.70 21.80
C VAL A 12 21.25 -7.51 21.37
N LYS A 13 20.65 -8.27 22.31
CA LYS A 13 19.39 -8.99 22.05
C LYS A 13 18.29 -8.06 21.54
N ARG A 14 18.04 -6.95 22.24
CA ARG A 14 17.05 -5.94 21.82
C ARG A 14 17.32 -5.36 20.42
N GLU A 15 18.58 -5.19 20.05
CA GLU A 15 18.93 -4.67 18.72
C GLU A 15 18.74 -5.72 17.62
N LEU A 16 19.01 -7.00 17.89
CA LEU A 16 18.70 -8.09 16.97
C LEU A 16 17.18 -8.28 16.82
N ASP A 17 16.43 -8.22 17.92
CA ASP A 17 14.96 -8.32 17.90
C ASP A 17 14.33 -7.17 17.09
N LYS A 18 14.95 -5.97 17.08
CA LYS A 18 14.50 -4.85 16.23
C LYS A 18 14.70 -5.11 14.74
N ARG A 19 15.74 -5.85 14.35
CA ARG A 19 16.09 -6.20 12.96
C ARG A 19 15.39 -7.47 12.48
N ALA A 20 14.91 -8.31 13.40
CA ALA A 20 14.20 -9.52 13.07
C ALA A 20 12.94 -9.23 12.22
N PRO A 21 12.52 -10.16 11.33
CA PRO A 21 11.29 -10.02 10.55
C PRO A 21 10.07 -9.78 11.45
N LYS A 22 9.17 -8.88 11.01
CA LYS A 22 7.95 -8.49 11.75
C LYS A 22 6.73 -8.62 10.84
N LEU A 23 5.58 -8.87 11.45
CA LEU A 23 4.30 -8.89 10.75
C LEU A 23 3.88 -7.50 10.28
N VAL A 24 4.06 -6.49 11.14
CA VAL A 24 3.92 -5.07 10.78
C VAL A 24 5.32 -4.50 10.64
N GLU A 25 5.68 -4.16 9.40
CA GLU A 25 6.99 -3.62 9.07
C GLU A 25 7.15 -2.18 9.59
N THR A 26 8.38 -1.83 9.98
CA THR A 26 8.75 -0.45 10.30
C THR A 26 9.12 0.34 9.05
N GLY A 27 9.19 1.67 9.15
CA GLY A 27 9.66 2.52 8.05
C GLY A 27 11.00 2.06 7.46
N LYS A 28 11.07 2.01 6.12
CA LYS A 28 12.24 1.53 5.38
C LYS A 28 13.41 2.50 5.49
N LYS A 29 14.55 2.00 5.96
CA LYS A 29 15.78 2.78 6.09
C LYS A 29 16.53 2.87 4.76
N THR A 30 17.08 4.05 4.48
CA THR A 30 17.81 4.34 3.23
C THR A 30 19.31 4.45 3.46
N LEU A 31 20.11 3.69 2.74
CA LEU A 31 21.57 3.81 2.71
C LEU A 31 22.00 4.72 1.57
N ILE A 32 22.77 5.76 1.85
CA ILE A 32 23.24 6.73 0.84
C ILE A 32 24.75 6.57 0.69
N LEU A 33 25.18 6.25 -0.53
CA LEU A 33 26.56 5.89 -0.88
C LEU A 33 27.11 6.77 -2.00
N GLN A 34 28.42 6.98 -1.95
CA GLN A 34 29.20 7.62 -3.00
C GLN A 34 30.12 6.60 -3.66
N GLY A 35 30.12 6.58 -5.00
CA GLY A 35 31.10 5.83 -5.79
C GLY A 35 32.47 6.50 -5.83
N THR A 36 33.39 5.92 -6.61
CA THR A 36 34.75 6.46 -6.84
C THR A 36 34.73 7.91 -7.35
N LYS A 37 33.87 8.17 -8.33
CA LYS A 37 33.74 9.46 -9.00
C LYS A 37 32.32 9.98 -8.82
N THR A 38 32.19 11.17 -8.28
CA THR A 38 30.91 11.88 -8.06
C THR A 38 31.10 13.34 -8.43
N SER A 39 30.10 13.96 -9.05
CA SER A 39 30.09 15.40 -9.34
C SER A 39 29.68 16.21 -8.12
N GLY A 40 29.98 17.52 -8.11
CA GLY A 40 29.49 18.44 -7.08
C GLY A 40 27.97 18.44 -6.98
N THR A 41 27.28 18.48 -8.12
CA THR A 41 25.81 18.40 -8.22
C THR A 41 25.26 17.13 -7.56
N LEU A 42 25.85 15.96 -7.84
CA LEU A 42 25.43 14.71 -7.19
C LEU A 42 25.68 14.71 -5.69
N ASN A 43 26.79 15.29 -5.23
CA ASN A 43 27.06 15.41 -3.80
C ASN A 43 26.01 16.28 -3.10
N CYS A 44 25.54 17.34 -3.73
CA CYS A 44 24.41 18.15 -3.24
C CYS A 44 23.12 17.31 -3.23
N VAL A 45 22.78 16.61 -4.31
CA VAL A 45 21.60 15.73 -4.39
C VAL A 45 21.59 14.68 -3.27
N LEU A 46 22.69 13.95 -3.08
CA LEU A 46 22.83 12.95 -2.03
C LEU A 46 22.71 13.56 -0.63
N SER A 47 23.21 14.79 -0.45
CA SER A 47 23.06 15.53 0.80
C SER A 47 21.62 15.91 1.05
N GLU A 48 20.90 16.42 0.05
CA GLU A 48 19.50 16.83 0.21
C GLU A 48 18.57 15.63 0.43
N ILE A 49 18.78 14.52 -0.29
CA ILE A 49 18.05 13.27 -0.03
C ILE A 49 18.26 12.83 1.42
N TYR A 50 19.49 12.93 1.95
CA TYR A 50 19.77 12.64 3.36
C TYR A 50 19.01 13.56 4.32
N HIS A 51 18.94 14.87 4.03
CA HIS A 51 18.19 15.82 4.85
C HIS A 51 16.68 15.58 4.82
N LEU A 52 16.13 15.27 3.65
CA LEU A 52 14.71 14.90 3.49
C LEU A 52 14.37 13.61 4.23
N LYS A 53 15.35 12.69 4.35
CA LYS A 53 15.22 11.40 5.04
C LYS A 53 15.86 11.34 6.42
N LYS A 54 16.08 12.49 7.05
CA LYS A 54 16.73 12.56 8.36
C LYS A 54 15.94 11.72 9.38
N GLY A 55 16.66 10.88 10.13
CA GLY A 55 16.08 9.91 11.08
C GLY A 55 15.87 8.50 10.51
N GLY A 56 15.75 8.35 9.19
CA GLY A 56 15.61 7.06 8.49
C GLY A 56 16.71 6.78 7.46
N ALA A 57 17.71 7.63 7.34
CA ALA A 57 18.81 7.47 6.39
C ALA A 57 20.18 7.34 7.08
N VAL A 58 21.03 6.50 6.51
CA VAL A 58 22.44 6.35 6.87
C VAL A 58 23.27 6.77 5.67
N ARG A 59 24.19 7.73 5.84
CA ARG A 59 25.03 8.23 4.75
C ARG A 59 26.49 7.87 4.98
N PHE A 60 27.12 7.26 3.98
CA PHE A 60 28.57 7.10 3.94
C PHE A 60 29.20 8.17 3.03
N THR A 61 30.12 8.93 3.60
CA THR A 61 30.88 9.98 2.90
C THR A 61 32.17 9.46 2.28
N ARG A 62 32.64 8.28 2.71
CA ARG A 62 33.79 7.63 2.09
C ARG A 62 33.40 7.10 0.71
N LYS A 63 34.27 7.34 -0.27
CA LYS A 63 34.15 6.81 -1.63
C LYS A 63 34.31 5.29 -1.62
N ASN A 64 33.47 4.61 -2.40
CA ASN A 64 33.46 3.15 -2.50
C ASN A 64 33.79 2.75 -3.94
N ASP A 65 34.92 2.07 -4.13
CA ASP A 65 35.48 1.83 -5.47
C ASP A 65 34.98 0.54 -6.13
N ASN A 66 34.54 -0.42 -5.33
CA ASN A 66 34.15 -1.76 -5.80
C ASN A 66 32.64 -1.92 -6.01
N ILE A 67 31.87 -0.84 -5.97
CA ILE A 67 30.41 -0.90 -6.14
C ILE A 67 30.03 -0.66 -7.60
N ARG A 68 29.53 -1.71 -8.24
CA ARG A 68 29.01 -1.67 -9.62
C ARG A 68 27.68 -2.39 -9.68
N PRO A 69 26.55 -1.71 -9.39
CA PRO A 69 25.27 -2.38 -9.13
C PRO A 69 24.72 -3.24 -10.29
N PHE A 70 25.12 -2.94 -11.52
CA PHE A 70 24.65 -3.62 -12.73
C PHE A 70 25.64 -4.66 -13.28
N GLU A 71 26.81 -4.81 -12.67
CA GLU A 71 27.80 -5.82 -13.07
C GLU A 71 27.60 -7.07 -12.20
N SER A 72 27.83 -8.26 -12.76
CA SER A 72 27.66 -9.50 -12.01
C SER A 72 28.64 -9.57 -10.83
N GLY A 73 28.12 -9.64 -9.60
CA GLY A 73 28.91 -9.65 -8.37
C GLY A 73 29.32 -8.26 -7.86
N GLY A 74 28.94 -7.19 -8.57
CA GLY A 74 29.15 -5.81 -8.14
C GLY A 74 28.16 -5.36 -7.07
N GLU A 75 27.11 -6.15 -6.81
CA GLU A 75 26.12 -5.96 -5.75
C GLU A 75 26.56 -6.47 -4.37
N THR A 76 27.53 -7.37 -4.27
CA THR A 76 27.90 -8.03 -2.99
C THR A 76 28.31 -7.03 -1.90
N SER A 77 28.96 -5.92 -2.29
CA SER A 77 29.30 -4.85 -1.34
C SER A 77 28.04 -4.13 -0.82
N LEU A 78 27.02 -3.96 -1.65
CA LEU A 78 25.75 -3.34 -1.26
C LEU A 78 24.97 -4.23 -0.30
N GLU A 79 24.95 -5.54 -0.55
CA GLU A 79 24.32 -6.54 0.32
C GLU A 79 25.01 -6.58 1.69
N PHE A 80 26.35 -6.58 1.70
CA PHE A 80 27.13 -6.47 2.94
C PHE A 80 26.80 -5.20 3.73
N PHE A 81 26.68 -4.05 3.06
CA PHE A 81 26.30 -2.82 3.74
C PHE A 81 24.86 -2.85 4.23
N SER A 82 23.92 -3.39 3.45
CA SER A 82 22.52 -3.57 3.87
C SER A 82 22.43 -4.41 5.15
N LEU A 83 23.14 -5.54 5.22
CA LEU A 83 23.17 -6.40 6.40
C LEU A 83 23.75 -5.67 7.63
N LYS A 84 24.78 -4.85 7.41
CA LYS A 84 25.44 -4.10 8.49
C LYS A 84 24.56 -2.98 9.03
N THR A 85 23.97 -2.17 8.14
CA THR A 85 23.21 -0.97 8.49
C THR A 85 21.72 -1.20 8.66
N ASP A 86 21.22 -2.40 8.32
CA ASP A 86 19.79 -2.73 8.32
C ASP A 86 18.99 -1.77 7.42
N CYS A 87 19.50 -1.53 6.21
CA CYS A 87 18.86 -0.64 5.22
C CYS A 87 18.25 -1.44 4.08
N SER A 88 16.96 -1.25 3.86
CA SER A 88 16.18 -1.93 2.83
C SER A 88 16.18 -1.19 1.49
N ILE A 89 16.59 0.08 1.47
CA ILE A 89 16.71 0.88 0.25
C ILE A 89 18.12 1.46 0.22
N PHE A 90 18.72 1.58 -0.97
CA PHE A 90 19.95 2.32 -1.13
C PHE A 90 19.89 3.30 -2.30
N VAL A 91 20.70 4.35 -2.18
CA VAL A 91 20.90 5.38 -3.19
C VAL A 91 22.40 5.52 -3.40
N TYR A 92 22.85 5.25 -4.63
CA TYR A 92 24.26 5.25 -5.01
C TYR A 92 24.53 6.29 -6.09
N GLY A 93 25.36 7.28 -5.77
CA GLY A 93 25.78 8.30 -6.73
C GLY A 93 27.08 7.93 -7.44
N SER A 94 27.11 8.07 -8.76
CA SER A 94 28.30 7.84 -9.59
C SER A 94 28.35 8.83 -10.77
N HIS A 95 29.54 9.09 -11.29
CA HIS A 95 29.72 10.01 -12.42
C HIS A 95 30.76 9.46 -13.40
N SER A 96 30.40 9.42 -14.68
CA SER A 96 31.28 9.01 -15.78
C SER A 96 30.94 9.77 -17.06
N LYS A 97 31.84 9.78 -18.06
CA LYS A 97 31.55 10.40 -19.37
C LYS A 97 30.32 9.79 -20.06
N LYS A 98 30.18 8.46 -20.00
CA LYS A 98 29.03 7.73 -20.58
C LYS A 98 27.73 7.97 -19.79
N ARG A 99 27.84 8.16 -18.48
CA ARG A 99 26.71 8.35 -17.55
C ARG A 99 27.02 9.51 -16.61
N PRO A 100 26.83 10.76 -17.05
CA PRO A 100 27.00 11.91 -16.17
C PRO A 100 25.88 11.93 -15.13
N ASN A 101 26.19 12.47 -13.95
CA ASN A 101 25.28 12.65 -12.82
C ASN A 101 24.34 11.45 -12.57
N ASN A 102 24.93 10.27 -12.45
CA ASN A 102 24.21 9.01 -12.38
C ASN A 102 23.81 8.69 -10.93
N LEU A 103 22.52 8.43 -10.72
CA LEU A 103 21.95 8.03 -9.46
C LEU A 103 21.32 6.64 -9.63
N VAL A 104 21.76 5.67 -8.84
CA VAL A 104 21.17 4.34 -8.82
C VAL A 104 20.38 4.20 -7.53
N ILE A 105 19.10 3.85 -7.64
CA ILE A 105 18.22 3.56 -6.52
C ILE A 105 17.89 2.09 -6.59
N GLY A 106 18.02 1.37 -5.49
CA GLY A 106 17.67 -0.04 -5.44
C GLY A 106 17.02 -0.43 -4.13
N ARG A 107 16.13 -1.42 -4.19
CA ARG A 107 15.50 -2.03 -3.03
C ARG A 107 16.20 -3.35 -2.71
N MET A 108 16.21 -3.69 -1.43
CA MET A 108 16.73 -4.93 -0.89
C MET A 108 15.58 -5.77 -0.35
N TYR A 109 15.66 -7.08 -0.55
CA TYR A 109 14.79 -8.07 0.07
C TYR A 109 15.69 -9.10 0.77
N ASP A 110 15.47 -9.31 2.07
CA ASP A 110 16.34 -10.14 2.91
C ASP A 110 17.85 -9.83 2.72
N HIS A 111 18.18 -8.53 2.70
CA HIS A 111 19.53 -7.99 2.45
C HIS A 111 20.17 -8.33 1.09
N HIS A 112 19.43 -8.94 0.17
CA HIS A 112 19.85 -9.17 -1.21
C HIS A 112 19.20 -8.14 -2.14
N VAL A 113 19.83 -7.84 -3.27
CA VAL A 113 19.26 -6.88 -4.24
C VAL A 113 17.96 -7.44 -4.83
N TYR A 114 16.87 -6.70 -4.61
CA TYR A 114 15.56 -7.01 -5.17
C TYR A 114 15.44 -6.43 -6.58
N ASP A 115 15.63 -5.11 -6.70
CA ASP A 115 15.56 -4.40 -7.98
C ASP A 115 16.46 -3.18 -8.02
N LEU A 116 16.71 -2.67 -9.23
CA LEU A 116 17.57 -1.53 -9.49
C LEU A 116 16.93 -0.61 -10.53
N VAL A 117 17.00 0.69 -10.29
CA VAL A 117 16.67 1.73 -11.27
C VAL A 117 17.81 2.75 -11.31
N GLU A 118 18.31 3.01 -12.50
CA GLU A 118 19.34 4.01 -12.77
C GLU A 118 18.70 5.23 -13.43
N VAL A 119 18.93 6.41 -12.85
CA VAL A 119 18.48 7.69 -13.37
C VAL A 119 19.64 8.67 -13.51
N GLY A 120 19.64 9.44 -14.59
CA GLY A 120 20.49 10.62 -14.75
C GLY A 120 19.82 11.82 -14.13
N VAL A 121 20.56 12.59 -13.34
CA VAL A 121 20.09 13.84 -12.76
C VAL A 121 20.49 15.02 -13.66
N GLU A 122 19.49 15.71 -14.20
CA GLU A 122 19.61 16.93 -14.99
C GLU A 122 18.92 18.11 -14.29
N ASN A 123 19.30 19.34 -14.64
CA ASN A 123 18.66 20.58 -14.19
C ASN A 123 18.41 20.69 -12.67
N PHE A 124 19.32 20.13 -11.86
CA PHE A 124 19.18 20.14 -10.40
C PHE A 124 19.23 21.56 -9.83
N LYS A 125 18.19 21.92 -9.09
CA LYS A 125 18.11 23.12 -8.25
C LYS A 125 18.05 22.70 -6.79
N SER A 126 19.04 23.15 -6.03
CA SER A 126 19.16 22.89 -4.60
C SER A 126 18.06 23.62 -3.80
N ILE A 127 17.71 23.09 -2.64
CA ILE A 127 16.82 23.74 -1.65
C ILE A 127 17.27 25.18 -1.36
N GLU A 128 18.58 25.41 -1.30
CA GLU A 128 19.17 26.71 -0.97
C GLU A 128 18.94 27.76 -2.06
N SER A 129 18.67 27.33 -3.31
CA SER A 129 18.43 28.23 -4.44
C SER A 129 17.00 28.78 -4.50
N PHE A 130 16.07 28.24 -3.70
CA PHE A 130 14.68 28.67 -3.70
C PHE A 130 14.43 29.78 -2.70
N THR A 131 13.80 30.85 -3.15
CA THR A 131 13.34 31.96 -2.31
C THR A 131 11.86 31.78 -1.97
N TYR A 132 11.55 31.53 -0.70
CA TYR A 132 10.19 31.38 -0.21
C TYR A 132 10.07 31.84 1.25
N ASP A 133 8.85 32.02 1.73
CA ASP A 133 8.60 32.36 3.14
C ASP A 133 8.94 31.16 4.05
N LYS A 134 9.98 31.33 4.88
CA LYS A 134 10.47 30.31 5.81
C LYS A 134 9.40 29.81 6.79
N LYS A 135 8.31 30.55 7.01
CA LYS A 135 7.19 30.09 7.84
C LYS A 135 6.47 28.87 7.25
N ILE A 136 6.54 28.69 5.93
CA ILE A 136 5.92 27.60 5.18
C ILE A 136 6.95 26.47 4.95
N ALA A 137 8.17 26.59 5.50
CA ALA A 137 9.19 25.56 5.34
C ALA A 137 8.70 24.22 5.91
N PRO A 138 8.77 23.13 5.13
CA PRO A 138 8.37 21.81 5.62
C PRO A 138 9.19 21.32 6.81
N ARG A 139 8.52 20.83 7.84
CA ARG A 139 9.12 20.31 9.08
C ARG A 139 9.79 18.96 8.83
N VAL A 140 11.02 18.81 9.30
CA VAL A 140 11.76 17.53 9.14
C VAL A 140 10.97 16.37 9.75
N GLY A 141 10.81 15.29 8.98
CA GLY A 141 10.10 14.09 9.43
C GLY A 141 8.58 14.11 9.24
N SER A 142 8.01 15.19 8.69
CA SER A 142 6.60 15.21 8.31
C SER A 142 6.30 14.23 7.17
N LYS A 143 5.09 13.67 7.17
CA LYS A 143 4.66 12.71 6.15
C LYS A 143 4.30 13.45 4.86
N PRO A 144 4.99 13.18 3.74
CA PRO A 144 4.74 13.89 2.50
C PRO A 144 3.48 13.36 1.79
N PHE A 145 2.79 14.25 1.08
CA PHE A 145 1.98 13.82 -0.06
C PHE A 145 2.88 13.48 -1.24
N ILE A 146 2.45 12.53 -2.06
CA ILE A 146 3.17 12.14 -3.27
C ILE A 146 2.15 12.12 -4.40
N ALA A 147 2.39 12.91 -5.44
CA ALA A 147 1.57 12.94 -6.63
C ALA A 147 2.40 12.47 -7.83
N PHE A 148 1.90 11.47 -8.54
CA PHE A 148 2.45 11.05 -9.83
C PHE A 148 1.51 11.53 -10.92
N ILE A 149 1.99 12.39 -11.81
CA ILE A 149 1.21 13.03 -12.87
C ILE A 149 1.74 12.55 -14.22
N GLY A 150 0.83 12.12 -15.09
CA GLY A 150 1.13 11.68 -16.45
C GLY A 150 0.94 10.19 -16.67
N GLU A 151 0.44 9.83 -17.86
CA GLU A 151 0.09 8.46 -18.25
C GLU A 151 1.31 7.54 -18.39
N GLY A 152 2.51 8.12 -18.55
CA GLY A 152 3.75 7.36 -18.65
C GLY A 152 3.96 6.42 -17.45
N PHE A 153 3.51 6.81 -16.26
CA PHE A 153 3.59 5.98 -15.06
C PHE A 153 2.68 4.75 -15.06
N GLU A 154 1.69 4.68 -15.96
CA GLU A 154 0.75 3.55 -16.10
C GLU A 154 0.96 2.77 -17.40
N ASN A 155 1.62 3.38 -18.40
CA ASN A 155 1.82 2.76 -19.72
C ASN A 155 3.25 2.26 -19.93
N VAL A 156 4.28 2.93 -19.39
CA VAL A 156 5.69 2.60 -19.63
C VAL A 156 6.26 1.83 -18.44
N ASP A 157 6.78 0.62 -18.67
CA ASP A 157 7.23 -0.27 -17.59
C ASP A 157 8.44 0.28 -16.82
N GLU A 158 9.31 1.04 -17.49
CA GLU A 158 10.44 1.73 -16.88
C GLU A 158 9.97 2.81 -15.88
N LEU A 159 8.94 3.57 -16.25
CA LEU A 159 8.37 4.61 -15.39
C LEU A 159 7.49 4.02 -14.28
N LYS A 160 6.75 2.93 -14.54
CA LYS A 160 6.06 2.16 -13.49
C LYS A 160 7.04 1.72 -12.41
N HIS A 161 8.16 1.12 -12.84
CA HIS A 161 9.18 0.66 -11.92
C HIS A 161 9.81 1.83 -11.15
N LEU A 162 10.12 2.95 -11.82
CA LEU A 162 10.59 4.16 -11.14
C LEU A 162 9.56 4.68 -10.13
N LYS A 163 8.27 4.71 -10.47
CA LYS A 163 7.18 5.13 -9.56
C LYS A 163 7.14 4.28 -8.30
N GLU A 164 7.22 2.95 -8.42
CA GLU A 164 7.26 2.06 -7.26
C GLU A 164 8.48 2.33 -6.37
N VAL A 165 9.66 2.49 -6.98
CA VAL A 165 10.91 2.71 -6.25
C VAL A 165 10.91 4.09 -5.58
N LEU A 166 10.46 5.14 -6.26
CA LEU A 166 10.35 6.49 -5.68
C LEU A 166 9.29 6.58 -4.59
N LEU A 167 8.15 5.90 -4.76
CA LEU A 167 7.11 5.83 -3.74
C LEU A 167 7.67 5.19 -2.47
N ASP A 168 8.37 4.06 -2.61
CA ASP A 168 8.95 3.36 -1.46
C ASP A 168 10.09 4.16 -0.83
N LEU A 169 10.90 4.83 -1.66
CA LEU A 169 11.93 5.75 -1.21
C LEU A 169 11.30 6.89 -0.41
N LEU A 170 10.28 7.59 -0.89
CA LEU A 170 9.83 8.87 -0.31
C LEU A 170 8.76 8.74 0.79
N ARG A 171 7.90 7.71 0.77
CA ARG A 171 6.71 7.61 1.64
C ARG A 171 6.97 7.64 3.16
N GLY A 172 8.12 7.15 3.60
CA GLY A 172 8.44 7.05 5.04
C GLY A 172 7.63 5.95 5.75
N GLU A 173 7.25 6.20 7.00
CA GLU A 173 6.51 5.24 7.83
C GLU A 173 5.01 5.22 7.48
N VAL A 174 4.43 4.01 7.49
CA VAL A 174 2.99 3.81 7.34
C VAL A 174 2.33 4.10 8.69
N VAL A 175 1.41 5.05 8.69
CA VAL A 175 0.70 5.50 9.89
C VAL A 175 -0.79 5.50 9.57
N GLU A 176 -1.62 5.11 10.53
CA GLU A 176 -3.08 5.08 10.40
C GLU A 176 -3.68 6.47 10.55
N ASN A 177 -3.17 7.24 11.51
CA ASN A 177 -3.64 8.58 11.83
C ASN A 177 -2.55 9.62 11.54
N ILE A 178 -2.96 10.74 10.95
CA ILE A 178 -2.06 11.85 10.61
C ILE A 178 -2.60 13.12 11.24
N ASN A 179 -1.73 13.88 11.90
CA ASN A 179 -2.07 15.20 12.39
C ASN A 179 -2.09 16.21 11.23
N LEU A 180 -3.17 16.99 11.12
CA LEU A 180 -3.33 18.03 10.10
C LEU A 180 -2.18 19.06 10.11
N ALA A 181 -1.63 19.37 11.29
CA ALA A 181 -0.48 20.28 11.41
C ALA A 181 0.82 19.72 10.81
N GLY A 182 0.87 18.41 10.55
CA GLY A 182 1.98 17.72 9.88
C GLY A 182 1.84 17.64 8.36
N LEU A 183 0.76 18.17 7.78
CA LEU A 183 0.53 18.21 6.33
C LEU A 183 1.14 19.48 5.73
N ASP A 184 2.44 19.43 5.45
CA ASP A 184 3.20 20.62 5.05
C ASP A 184 3.91 20.50 3.70
N ARG A 185 4.09 19.29 3.15
CA ARG A 185 4.84 19.07 1.91
C ARG A 185 4.17 18.08 0.95
N ALA A 186 4.46 18.29 -0.33
CA ALA A 186 4.14 17.38 -1.41
C ALA A 186 5.35 17.17 -2.33
N TYR A 187 5.62 15.93 -2.70
CA TYR A 187 6.48 15.58 -3.81
C TYR A 187 5.62 15.38 -5.06
N VAL A 188 5.89 16.16 -6.10
CA VAL A 188 5.20 16.05 -7.37
C VAL A 188 6.17 15.46 -8.39
N CYS A 189 5.81 14.30 -8.93
CA CYS A 189 6.54 13.59 -9.97
C CYS A 189 5.74 13.69 -11.26
N THR A 190 6.23 14.45 -12.25
CA THR A 190 5.53 14.64 -13.53
C THR A 190 6.29 13.92 -14.64
N ALA A 191 5.64 12.96 -15.31
CA ALA A 191 6.17 12.31 -16.50
C ALA A 191 5.95 13.22 -17.72
N ILE A 192 7.04 13.63 -18.37
CA ILE A 192 6.99 14.51 -19.55
C ILE A 192 7.15 13.74 -20.84
N SER A 193 8.05 12.76 -20.82
CA SER A 193 8.28 11.85 -21.93
C SER A 193 8.35 10.43 -21.39
N SER A 194 8.55 9.45 -22.28
CA SER A 194 8.71 8.04 -21.89
C SER A 194 9.83 7.81 -20.88
N ASN A 195 10.88 8.66 -20.89
CA ASN A 195 12.08 8.44 -20.08
C ASN A 195 12.44 9.62 -19.18
N LYS A 196 11.69 10.73 -19.19
CA LYS A 196 11.99 11.93 -18.39
C LYS A 196 10.88 12.25 -17.40
N VAL A 197 11.26 12.35 -16.12
CA VAL A 197 10.38 12.67 -15.00
C VAL A 197 10.91 13.89 -14.26
N TYR A 198 10.07 14.88 -14.00
CA TYR A 198 10.42 15.99 -13.11
C TYR A 198 10.00 15.67 -11.69
N LEU A 199 10.94 15.77 -10.76
CA LEU A 199 10.69 15.67 -9.33
C LEU A 199 10.76 17.07 -8.72
N THR A 200 9.64 17.57 -8.23
CA THR A 200 9.56 18.85 -7.52
C THR A 200 9.09 18.65 -6.08
N HIS A 201 9.75 19.34 -5.15
CA HIS A 201 9.34 19.39 -3.75
C HIS A 201 8.67 20.73 -3.45
N CYS A 202 7.40 20.65 -3.08
CA CYS A 202 6.55 21.79 -2.81
C CYS A 202 6.09 21.79 -1.36
N ALA A 203 6.03 22.98 -0.76
CA ALA A 203 5.33 23.21 0.49
C ALA A 203 3.86 23.55 0.24
N LEU A 204 3.01 23.15 1.18
CA LEU A 204 1.57 23.41 1.18
C LEU A 204 1.27 24.71 1.95
N ARG A 205 0.68 25.67 1.25
CA ARG A 205 0.09 26.87 1.86
C ARG A 205 -1.43 26.76 1.84
N LEU A 206 -2.02 26.63 3.03
CA LEU A 206 -3.46 26.57 3.21
C LEU A 206 -4.03 27.97 3.39
N LYS A 207 -4.93 28.40 2.49
CA LYS A 207 -5.65 29.67 2.57
C LYS A 207 -7.11 29.45 2.95
N LYS A 208 -7.71 30.44 3.62
CA LYS A 208 -9.13 30.45 3.96
C LYS A 208 -9.96 30.49 2.67
N SER A 209 -10.90 29.55 2.53
CA SER A 209 -11.76 29.36 1.35
C SER A 209 -13.24 29.69 1.61
N GLY A 210 -13.63 29.87 2.88
CA GLY A 210 -15.04 30.05 3.29
C GLY A 210 -15.81 28.74 3.46
N THR A 211 -15.23 27.59 3.10
CA THR A 211 -15.77 26.25 3.35
C THR A 211 -14.93 25.49 4.37
N VAL A 212 -15.34 24.28 4.74
CA VAL A 212 -14.57 23.39 5.63
C VAL A 212 -13.21 23.00 5.04
N VAL A 213 -13.11 22.94 3.70
CA VAL A 213 -11.88 22.56 2.99
C VAL A 213 -11.10 23.81 2.59
N PRO A 214 -9.85 24.01 3.09
CA PRO A 214 -9.06 25.19 2.75
C PRO A 214 -8.61 25.16 1.28
N ARG A 215 -8.36 26.35 0.72
CA ARG A 215 -7.75 26.47 -0.62
C ARG A 215 -6.27 26.15 -0.50
N MET A 216 -5.82 25.11 -1.21
CA MET A 216 -4.43 24.68 -1.22
C MET A 216 -3.65 25.43 -2.31
N GLU A 217 -2.51 26.01 -1.93
CA GLU A 217 -1.53 26.56 -2.86
C GLU A 217 -0.19 25.85 -2.66
N LEU A 218 0.49 25.53 -3.76
CA LEU A 218 1.80 24.91 -3.75
C LEU A 218 2.86 25.99 -3.94
N VAL A 219 3.89 25.98 -3.09
CA VAL A 219 5.07 26.83 -3.20
C VAL A 219 6.27 25.94 -3.37
N GLU A 220 7.05 26.11 -4.42
CA GLU A 220 8.27 25.33 -4.64
C GLU A 220 9.33 25.67 -3.57
N VAL A 221 9.80 24.65 -2.87
CA VAL A 221 10.82 24.76 -1.81
C VAL A 221 12.12 24.05 -2.19
N GLY A 222 12.06 23.13 -3.16
CA GLY A 222 13.21 22.37 -3.62
C GLY A 222 13.53 21.16 -2.72
N PRO A 223 14.30 20.16 -3.18
CA PRO A 223 14.95 20.10 -4.48
C PRO A 223 13.98 20.02 -5.64
N SER A 224 14.40 20.57 -6.77
CA SER A 224 13.80 20.32 -8.08
C SER A 224 14.86 19.67 -8.95
N MET A 225 14.51 18.57 -9.62
CA MET A 225 15.43 17.87 -10.50
C MET A 225 14.72 17.10 -11.59
N ASP A 226 15.39 16.99 -12.73
CA ASP A 226 14.96 16.17 -13.85
C ASP A 226 15.63 14.80 -13.73
N LEU A 227 14.81 13.75 -13.69
CA LEU A 227 15.24 12.36 -13.65
C LEU A 227 15.07 11.75 -15.04
N VAL A 228 16.19 11.41 -15.67
CA VAL A 228 16.22 10.70 -16.96
C VAL A 228 16.46 9.22 -16.70
N VAL A 229 15.47 8.38 -16.95
CA VAL A 229 15.58 6.93 -16.77
C VAL A 229 16.58 6.33 -17.75
N ARG A 230 17.45 5.46 -17.23
CA ARG A 230 18.50 4.76 -17.98
C ARG A 230 18.26 3.26 -17.89
N ARG A 231 19.08 2.53 -17.13
CA ARG A 231 18.92 1.09 -16.93
C ARG A 231 17.94 0.82 -15.80
N HIS A 232 17.19 -0.27 -15.91
CA HIS A 232 16.47 -0.86 -14.79
C HIS A 232 16.66 -2.38 -14.80
N ARG A 233 16.65 -2.99 -13.61
CA ARG A 233 16.71 -4.44 -13.41
C ARG A 233 15.50 -4.82 -12.56
N LEU A 234 14.57 -5.56 -13.14
CA LEU A 234 13.40 -6.06 -12.45
C LEU A 234 13.76 -7.26 -11.55
N PRO A 235 12.99 -7.50 -10.48
CA PRO A 235 13.15 -8.69 -9.66
C PRO A 235 12.71 -9.93 -10.43
N ASN A 236 13.26 -11.09 -10.07
CA ASN A 236 12.77 -12.38 -10.56
C ASN A 236 11.30 -12.58 -10.11
N GLU A 237 10.45 -13.19 -10.94
CA GLU A 237 9.04 -13.42 -10.64
C GLU A 237 8.82 -14.22 -9.36
N GLY A 238 9.68 -15.23 -9.09
CA GLY A 238 9.61 -16.01 -7.85
C GLY A 238 9.84 -15.13 -6.61
N LEU A 239 10.89 -14.30 -6.66
CA LEU A 239 11.24 -13.36 -5.60
C LEU A 239 10.16 -12.29 -5.42
N ARG A 240 9.60 -11.78 -6.53
CA ARG A 240 8.47 -10.83 -6.51
C ARG A 240 7.24 -11.42 -5.86
N LYS A 241 6.88 -12.68 -6.18
CA LYS A 241 5.76 -13.38 -5.52
C LYS A 241 6.01 -13.57 -4.04
N GLU A 242 7.24 -13.85 -3.63
CA GLU A 242 7.61 -14.00 -2.23
C GLU A 242 7.56 -12.68 -1.46
N ALA A 243 8.12 -11.61 -2.02
CA ALA A 243 8.11 -10.27 -1.43
C ALA A 243 6.71 -9.67 -1.30
N MET A 244 5.77 -10.06 -2.18
CA MET A 244 4.39 -9.59 -2.17
C MET A 244 3.44 -10.49 -1.36
N LYS A 245 3.94 -11.47 -0.61
CA LYS A 245 3.11 -12.29 0.29
C LYS A 245 2.55 -11.41 1.40
N THR A 246 1.22 -11.35 1.50
CA THR A 246 0.54 -10.69 2.62
C THR A 246 0.50 -11.61 3.85
N ALA A 247 0.54 -11.01 5.04
CA ALA A 247 0.40 -11.75 6.28
C ALA A 247 -0.95 -12.49 6.32
N LYS A 248 -0.95 -13.74 6.82
CA LYS A 248 -2.14 -14.59 6.88
C LYS A 248 -3.20 -14.11 7.89
N ASP A 249 -2.84 -13.20 8.80
CA ASP A 249 -3.73 -12.62 9.81
C ASP A 249 -4.62 -11.48 9.28
N GLN A 250 -4.82 -11.40 7.96
CA GLN A 250 -5.92 -10.61 7.42
C GLN A 250 -7.25 -11.04 8.07
N PRO A 251 -8.19 -10.10 8.29
CA PRO A 251 -9.44 -10.38 9.01
C PRO A 251 -10.06 -11.65 8.47
N LYS A 252 -10.37 -12.59 9.39
CA LYS A 252 -10.95 -13.91 9.09
C LYS A 252 -11.92 -13.76 7.91
N LYS A 253 -11.65 -14.47 6.81
CA LYS A 253 -12.48 -14.44 5.60
C LYS A 253 -13.94 -14.40 6.02
N LYS A 254 -14.68 -13.38 5.56
CA LYS A 254 -16.09 -13.19 5.91
C LYS A 254 -16.82 -14.51 5.73
N VAL A 255 -17.22 -15.11 6.84
CA VAL A 255 -17.99 -16.35 6.80
C VAL A 255 -19.36 -15.97 6.28
N LYS A 256 -19.77 -16.59 5.17
CA LYS A 256 -21.07 -16.30 4.53
C LYS A 256 -22.17 -16.43 5.59
N ASN A 257 -23.10 -15.49 5.58
CA ASN A 257 -24.23 -15.41 6.50
C ASN A 257 -23.89 -15.15 7.98
N VAL A 258 -22.63 -14.87 8.32
CA VAL A 258 -22.23 -14.49 9.68
C VAL A 258 -21.73 -13.06 9.68
N SER A 259 -22.27 -12.24 10.57
CA SER A 259 -21.87 -10.86 10.82
C SER A 259 -21.58 -10.66 12.30
N SER A 260 -20.46 -10.04 12.63
CA SER A 260 -20.21 -9.57 14.00
C SER A 260 -20.81 -8.18 14.16
N ASP A 261 -21.76 -8.05 15.08
CA ASP A 261 -22.25 -6.78 15.57
C ASP A 261 -21.51 -6.41 16.87
N ALA A 262 -21.23 -5.11 17.06
CA ALA A 262 -20.48 -4.61 18.22
C ALA A 262 -21.28 -4.76 19.53
N ILE A 263 -22.61 -4.81 19.45
CA ILE A 263 -23.51 -4.91 20.59
C ILE A 263 -24.03 -6.34 20.75
N GLN A 264 -24.56 -6.94 19.69
CA GLN A 264 -25.22 -8.26 19.75
C GLN A 264 -24.26 -9.45 19.54
N GLY A 265 -22.97 -9.18 19.31
CA GLY A 265 -21.98 -10.24 19.09
C GLY A 265 -22.13 -10.91 17.71
N THR A 266 -21.97 -12.23 17.64
CA THR A 266 -21.97 -12.94 16.35
C THR A 266 -23.40 -13.27 15.91
N ILE A 267 -23.88 -12.62 14.85
CA ILE A 267 -25.20 -12.82 14.27
C ILE A 267 -25.10 -13.71 13.02
N GLY A 268 -25.89 -14.78 12.99
CA GLY A 268 -26.09 -15.63 11.81
C GLY A 268 -27.40 -15.30 11.10
N LYS A 269 -27.38 -14.98 9.80
CA LYS A 269 -28.57 -14.82 8.97
C LYS A 269 -28.96 -16.16 8.35
N ILE A 270 -30.13 -16.67 8.71
CA ILE A 270 -30.71 -17.86 8.07
C ILE A 270 -31.66 -17.38 6.97
N TYR A 271 -31.39 -17.76 5.72
CA TYR A 271 -32.28 -17.49 4.61
C TYR A 271 -33.30 -18.63 4.53
N ILE A 272 -34.53 -18.34 4.93
CA ILE A 272 -35.65 -19.27 4.80
C ILE A 272 -36.11 -19.19 3.34
N PRO A 273 -36.09 -20.29 2.57
CA PRO A 273 -36.61 -20.29 1.21
C PRO A 273 -38.12 -20.06 1.22
N ASP A 274 -38.66 -19.55 0.11
CA ASP A 274 -40.10 -19.32 -0.03
C ASP A 274 -40.88 -20.63 0.18
N GLN A 275 -41.81 -20.63 1.12
CA GLN A 275 -42.57 -21.81 1.52
C GLN A 275 -43.87 -21.88 0.71
N LYS A 276 -43.89 -22.70 -0.34
CA LYS A 276 -45.07 -22.94 -1.18
C LYS A 276 -46.10 -23.86 -0.52
N VAL A 277 -46.64 -23.45 0.63
CA VAL A 277 -47.58 -24.26 1.42
C VAL A 277 -48.91 -24.45 0.68
N GLY A 278 -49.32 -23.49 -0.17
CA GLY A 278 -50.56 -23.58 -0.94
C GLY A 278 -50.57 -24.62 -2.06
N GLU A 279 -49.39 -25.02 -2.57
CA GLU A 279 -49.27 -26.05 -3.60
C GLU A 279 -49.26 -27.48 -2.99
N MET A 280 -49.11 -27.61 -1.67
CA MET A 280 -49.08 -28.92 -1.00
C MET A 280 -50.50 -29.44 -0.79
N ALA A 281 -50.80 -30.59 -1.41
CA ALA A 281 -51.99 -31.35 -1.05
C ALA A 281 -51.88 -31.82 0.41
N LEU A 282 -52.85 -31.44 1.24
CA LEU A 282 -52.90 -31.88 2.63
C LEU A 282 -52.89 -33.43 2.67
N PRO A 283 -51.94 -34.06 3.37
CA PRO A 283 -51.80 -35.52 3.39
C PRO A 283 -53.03 -36.19 4.04
N ASN A 284 -53.74 -35.46 4.89
CA ASN A 284 -54.92 -35.96 5.58
C ASN A 284 -56.19 -35.32 5.01
N LYS A 285 -56.69 -35.87 3.89
CA LYS A 285 -58.06 -35.60 3.41
C LYS A 285 -59.04 -36.42 4.27
N ALA A 286 -59.22 -36.00 5.52
CA ALA A 286 -60.13 -36.68 6.43
C ALA A 286 -61.53 -36.79 5.79
N LYS A 287 -62.13 -37.99 5.84
CA LYS A 287 -63.44 -38.27 5.22
C LYS A 287 -64.55 -37.31 5.69
N GLY A 288 -64.40 -36.68 6.86
CA GLY A 288 -65.35 -35.69 7.40
C GLY A 288 -65.31 -34.30 6.75
N VAL A 289 -64.27 -33.99 5.97
CA VAL A 289 -64.11 -32.68 5.28
C VAL A 289 -64.67 -32.72 3.85
N LYS A 290 -65.03 -33.90 3.35
CA LYS A 290 -65.63 -34.07 2.01
C LYS A 290 -67.06 -33.52 1.99
N ARG A 291 -67.29 -32.51 1.14
CA ARG A 291 -68.58 -31.84 0.94
C ARG A 291 -69.71 -32.81 0.55
N GLU A 292 -69.40 -33.82 -0.27
CA GLU A 292 -70.30 -34.90 -0.67
C GLU A 292 -71.00 -35.56 0.52
N ARG A 293 -70.30 -35.74 1.65
CA ARG A 293 -70.86 -36.41 2.83
C ARG A 293 -71.71 -35.47 3.69
N ARG A 294 -71.37 -34.17 3.73
CA ARG A 294 -72.23 -33.15 4.37
C ARG A 294 -73.53 -32.98 3.59
N GLU A 295 -73.44 -32.98 2.26
CA GLU A 295 -74.60 -32.90 1.38
C GLU A 295 -75.45 -34.18 1.41
N ALA A 296 -74.83 -35.37 1.47
CA ALA A 296 -75.56 -36.62 1.68
C ALA A 296 -76.29 -36.64 3.03
N LYS A 297 -75.65 -36.19 4.12
CA LYS A 297 -76.29 -36.11 5.44
C LYS A 297 -77.44 -35.09 5.48
N ASN A 298 -77.30 -33.96 4.79
CA ASN A 298 -78.39 -32.98 4.64
C ASN A 298 -79.54 -33.49 3.75
N LYS A 299 -79.24 -34.28 2.71
CA LYS A 299 -80.25 -34.93 1.86
C LYS A 299 -81.00 -36.03 2.61
N GLU A 300 -80.31 -36.90 3.35
CA GLU A 300 -80.93 -37.91 4.21
C GLU A 300 -81.79 -37.27 5.31
N ALA A 301 -81.34 -36.15 5.89
CA ALA A 301 -82.15 -35.40 6.87
C ALA A 301 -83.42 -34.81 6.23
N ASN A 302 -83.35 -34.28 5.01
CA ASN A 302 -84.51 -33.75 4.29
C ASN A 302 -85.48 -34.85 3.82
N GLU A 303 -84.99 -36.02 3.38
CA GLU A 303 -85.83 -37.16 2.99
C GLU A 303 -86.54 -37.82 4.18
N HIS A 304 -85.91 -37.86 5.36
CA HIS A 304 -86.57 -38.31 6.58
C HIS A 304 -87.64 -37.32 7.09
N ALA A 305 -87.46 -36.02 6.86
CA ALA A 305 -88.46 -35.01 7.21
C ALA A 305 -89.70 -35.08 6.30
N SER A 306 -89.52 -35.30 4.99
CA SER A 306 -90.63 -35.37 4.02
C SER A 306 -91.43 -36.67 4.08
N LYS A 307 -90.85 -37.79 4.52
CA LYS A 307 -91.59 -39.07 4.73
C LYS A 307 -92.46 -39.10 5.98
N LYS A 308 -92.33 -38.13 6.90
CA LYS A 308 -93.15 -38.05 8.13
C LYS A 308 -94.42 -37.21 8.00
N GLN A 309 -94.67 -36.57 6.85
CA GLN A 309 -95.92 -35.87 6.57
C GLN A 309 -96.75 -36.66 5.55
N LYS A 310 -97.51 -37.65 6.04
CA LYS A 310 -98.65 -38.24 5.35
C LYS A 310 -99.88 -38.07 6.25
N GLU A 311 -100.78 -37.20 5.80
CA GLU A 311 -102.24 -37.17 5.97
C GLU A 311 -102.83 -37.72 7.27
N GLU A 312 -103.22 -36.83 8.18
CA GLU A 312 -104.45 -37.01 8.97
C GLU A 312 -105.56 -36.21 8.28
N SER A 313 -106.58 -36.93 7.87
CA SER A 313 -107.81 -36.47 7.24
C SER A 313 -108.89 -36.17 8.28
N GLU A 314 -109.52 -34.99 8.17
CA GLU A 314 -110.95 -34.76 8.45
C GLU A 314 -111.51 -33.85 7.35
#